data_AF-A0A7S1AW97-F1
#
_entry.id   AF-A0A7S1AW97-F1
#
_cell.length_a   1.000
_cell.length_b   1.000
_cell.length_c   1.000
_cell.angle_alpha   90.00
_cell.angle_beta   90.00
_cell.angle_gamma   90.00
#
_symmetry.space_group_name_H-M   'P 1'
#
loop_
_entity.id
_entity.type
_entity.pdbx_description
1 polymer ?
#
loop_
_entity_poly.entity_id
_entity_poly.type
_entity_poly.pdbx_seq_one_letter_code
_entity_poly.pdbx_strand_id
1 'polypeptide(L)'
;AYPRTIDFARFRAIADEVGAILMADIAHISGLVATKQHPSPFEHCDVVTTTTHKSLRGPRAGMIFFKYSEAIPDIKERIDMAVFPALQGGPHNHQIGALAAQLLEVNTPEFVEYSKAVVANAGTLAEALIAKGHKLASGGTDNHLVLWDLRPHGLTGSKVEK
;
A
#
# COMPACT_ATOMS: atom_id res chain seq x y z
N ALA A 1 4.41 10.19 -1.04
CA ALA A 1 4.72 9.18 -2.08
C ALA A 1 6.12 8.65 -1.83
N TYR A 2 6.29 7.32 -1.76
CA TYR A 2 7.58 6.68 -1.47
C TYR A 2 7.83 5.60 -2.53
N PRO A 3 8.87 5.73 -3.39
CA PRO A 3 9.10 4.84 -4.52
C PRO A 3 9.92 3.60 -4.16
N ARG A 4 10.24 3.36 -2.88
CA ARG A 4 11.10 2.25 -2.47
C ARG A 4 10.36 1.24 -1.61
N THR A 5 10.99 0.08 -1.50
CA THR A 5 10.59 -0.96 -0.56
C THR A 5 10.65 -0.45 0.89
N ILE A 6 9.70 -0.88 1.71
CA ILE A 6 9.67 -0.58 3.15
C ILE A 6 10.28 -1.75 3.93
N ASP A 7 11.23 -1.45 4.82
CA ASP A 7 11.84 -2.43 5.73
C ASP A 7 10.97 -2.62 6.98
N PHE A 8 9.90 -3.41 6.85
CA PHE A 8 8.98 -3.67 7.95
C PHE A 8 9.65 -4.35 9.16
N ALA A 9 10.70 -5.13 8.95
CA ALA A 9 11.46 -5.77 10.03
C ALA A 9 12.17 -4.74 10.90
N ARG A 10 12.80 -3.73 10.29
CA ARG A 10 13.42 -2.63 11.03
C ARG A 10 12.38 -1.82 11.82
N PHE A 11 11.22 -1.56 11.23
CA PHE A 11 10.12 -0.88 11.94
C PHE A 11 9.62 -1.70 13.13
N ARG A 12 9.51 -3.03 13.00
CA ARG A 12 9.16 -3.92 14.11
C ARG A 12 10.18 -3.83 15.23
N ALA A 13 11.47 -3.92 14.93
CA ALA A 13 12.52 -3.81 15.95
C ALA A 13 12.43 -2.49 16.73
N ILE A 14 12.16 -1.37 16.05
CA ILE A 14 11.98 -0.07 16.70
C ILE A 14 10.71 -0.07 17.55
N ALA A 15 9.60 -0.61 17.04
CA ALA A 15 8.35 -0.69 17.78
C ALA A 15 8.51 -1.55 19.06
N ASP A 16 9.28 -2.65 19.00
CA ASP A 16 9.59 -3.47 20.18
C ASP A 16 10.43 -2.71 21.21
N GLU A 17 11.43 -1.95 20.75
CA GLU A 17 12.31 -1.16 21.60
C GLU A 17 11.55 -0.16 22.47
N VAL A 18 10.49 0.45 21.94
CA VAL A 18 9.69 1.47 22.65
C VAL A 18 8.34 0.96 23.16
N GLY A 19 8.03 -0.34 22.99
CA GLY A 19 6.75 -0.92 23.39
C GLY A 19 5.54 -0.40 22.59
N ALA A 20 5.72 -0.06 21.32
CA ALA A 20 4.68 0.45 20.44
C ALA A 20 4.00 -0.65 19.61
N ILE A 21 2.76 -0.36 19.20
CA ILE A 21 2.03 -1.10 18.17
C ILE A 21 2.54 -0.67 16.80
N LEU A 22 2.81 -1.62 15.92
CA LEU A 22 3.20 -1.33 14.54
C LEU A 22 2.00 -1.47 13.59
N MET A 23 1.62 -0.35 12.96
CA MET A 23 0.62 -0.32 11.89
C MET A 23 1.27 -0.03 10.54
N ALA A 24 0.95 -0.83 9.53
CA ALA A 24 1.28 -0.53 8.13
C ALA A 24 0.03 -0.12 7.34
N ASP A 25 0.04 1.08 6.77
CA ASP A 25 -0.93 1.45 5.72
C ASP A 25 -0.33 1.11 4.34
N ILE A 26 -0.87 0.08 3.71
CA ILE A 26 -0.44 -0.41 2.40
C ILE A 26 -1.37 0.02 1.26
N ALA A 27 -2.17 1.08 1.43
CA ALA A 27 -3.19 1.50 0.48
C ALA A 27 -2.71 1.57 -0.98
N HIS A 28 -1.49 2.05 -1.22
CA HIS A 28 -0.91 2.18 -2.56
C HIS A 28 -0.37 0.88 -3.14
N ILE A 29 0.10 -0.04 -2.29
CA ILE A 29 0.87 -1.22 -2.69
C ILE A 29 0.12 -2.54 -2.43
N SER A 30 -1.14 -2.50 -2.01
CA SER A 30 -1.90 -3.70 -1.62
C SER A 30 -2.02 -4.75 -2.70
N GLY A 31 -2.20 -4.36 -3.98
CA GLY A 31 -2.17 -5.32 -5.09
C GLY A 31 -0.79 -5.95 -5.28
N LEU A 32 0.29 -5.17 -5.09
CA LEU A 32 1.66 -5.68 -5.17
C LEU A 32 2.00 -6.61 -4.00
N VAL A 33 1.53 -6.30 -2.80
CA VAL A 33 1.68 -7.17 -1.62
C VAL A 33 0.93 -8.49 -1.85
N ALA A 34 -0.32 -8.44 -2.31
CA ALA A 34 -1.14 -9.63 -2.56
C ALA A 34 -0.52 -10.56 -3.61
N THR A 35 0.19 -10.00 -4.60
CA THR A 35 0.85 -10.74 -5.68
C THR A 35 2.35 -10.97 -5.46
N LYS A 36 2.85 -10.69 -4.25
CA LYS A 36 4.25 -10.86 -3.84
C LYS A 36 5.26 -10.04 -4.67
N GLN A 37 4.81 -8.96 -5.30
CA GLN A 37 5.66 -7.98 -6.00
C GLN A 37 6.13 -6.84 -5.07
N HIS A 38 5.73 -6.86 -3.80
CA HIS A 38 6.27 -6.02 -2.73
C HIS A 38 6.32 -6.85 -1.43
N PRO A 39 7.30 -6.64 -0.54
CA PRO A 39 7.34 -7.30 0.76
C PRO A 39 6.05 -7.17 1.54
N SER A 40 5.69 -8.27 2.20
CA SER A 40 4.49 -8.38 3.02
C SER A 40 4.69 -7.71 4.38
N PRO A 41 3.79 -6.82 4.82
CA PRO A 41 3.83 -6.25 6.17
C PRO A 41 3.34 -7.23 7.26
N PHE A 42 2.59 -8.27 6.86
CA PHE A 42 1.81 -9.12 7.78
C PHE A 42 2.66 -9.95 8.75
N GLU A 43 3.94 -10.19 8.43
CA GLU A 43 4.86 -10.88 9.34
C GLU A 43 5.25 -10.00 10.53
N HIS A 44 5.37 -8.69 10.31
CA HIS A 44 5.97 -7.75 11.23
C HIS A 44 4.95 -6.83 11.92
N CYS A 45 3.85 -6.50 11.26
CA CYS A 45 2.90 -5.50 11.74
C CYS A 45 1.77 -6.14 12.55
N ASP A 46 1.32 -5.43 13.59
CA ASP A 46 0.19 -5.82 14.43
C ASP A 46 -1.14 -5.49 13.74
N VAL A 47 -1.17 -4.39 12.98
CA VAL A 47 -2.32 -3.92 12.21
C VAL A 47 -1.86 -3.59 10.79
N VAL A 48 -2.65 -3.97 9.79
CA VAL A 48 -2.43 -3.59 8.38
C VAL A 48 -3.71 -2.98 7.84
N THR A 49 -3.65 -1.73 7.40
CA THR A 49 -4.78 -1.03 6.77
C THR A 49 -4.55 -0.89 5.28
N THR A 50 -5.63 -0.83 4.50
CA THR A 50 -5.51 -0.59 3.07
C THR A 50 -6.79 -0.02 2.47
N THR A 51 -6.62 0.73 1.37
CA THR A 51 -7.69 0.99 0.43
C THR A 51 -7.77 -0.09 -0.64
N THR A 52 -8.95 -0.30 -1.19
CA THR A 52 -9.18 -1.42 -2.12
C THR A 52 -9.18 -1.04 -3.60
N HIS A 53 -9.01 0.24 -3.96
CA HIS A 53 -9.19 0.75 -5.33
C HIS A 53 -7.91 1.17 -6.05
N LYS A 54 -6.75 1.11 -5.39
CA LYS A 54 -5.46 1.50 -6.01
C LYS A 54 -4.86 0.32 -6.78
N SER A 55 -3.67 -0.15 -6.41
CA SER A 55 -3.06 -1.32 -7.05
C SER A 55 -3.90 -2.61 -6.91
N LEU A 56 -4.81 -2.68 -5.93
CA LEU A 56 -5.77 -3.78 -5.77
C LEU A 56 -6.94 -3.74 -6.77
N ARG A 57 -7.16 -2.62 -7.46
CA ARG A 57 -8.10 -2.44 -8.58
C ARG A 57 -9.59 -2.70 -8.29
N GLY A 58 -10.00 -2.65 -7.03
CA GLY A 58 -11.39 -2.86 -6.59
C GLY A 58 -12.22 -1.58 -6.40
N PRO A 59 -13.36 -1.68 -5.70
CA PRO A 59 -14.20 -0.52 -5.40
C PRO A 59 -13.52 0.43 -4.40
N ARG A 60 -14.03 1.65 -4.24
CA ARG A 60 -13.58 2.59 -3.20
C ARG A 60 -14.06 2.13 -1.81
N ALA A 61 -13.29 1.29 -1.14
CA ALA A 61 -13.51 0.86 0.23
C ALA A 61 -12.18 0.77 1.00
N GLY A 62 -12.24 0.36 2.27
CA GLY A 62 -11.09 0.08 3.12
C GLY A 62 -11.20 -1.28 3.82
N MET A 63 -10.06 -1.85 4.19
CA MET A 63 -9.96 -3.05 5.04
C MET A 63 -8.98 -2.79 6.17
N ILE A 64 -9.27 -3.39 7.33
CA ILE A 64 -8.40 -3.39 8.51
C ILE A 64 -8.12 -4.85 8.85
N PHE A 65 -6.87 -5.27 8.68
CA PHE A 65 -6.38 -6.55 9.15
C PHE A 65 -5.68 -6.35 10.49
N PHE A 66 -5.78 -7.35 11.35
CA PHE A 66 -5.14 -7.35 12.66
C PHE A 66 -4.63 -8.74 13.01
N LYS A 67 -3.56 -8.78 13.80
CA LYS A 67 -2.95 -10.01 14.30
C LYS A 67 -3.47 -10.29 15.71
N TYR A 68 -4.00 -11.50 15.92
CA TYR A 68 -4.24 -11.98 17.28
C TYR A 68 -2.90 -12.18 17.99
N SER A 69 -2.70 -11.51 19.11
CA SER A 69 -1.48 -11.58 19.91
C SER A 69 -1.79 -11.43 21.40
N GLU A 70 -0.91 -11.95 22.25
CA GLU A 70 -1.03 -11.77 23.70
C GLU A 70 -0.84 -10.31 24.14
N ALA A 71 -0.16 -9.50 23.33
CA ALA A 71 0.03 -8.08 23.59
C ALA A 71 -1.28 -7.27 23.46
N ILE A 72 -2.21 -7.73 22.61
CA ILE A 72 -3.50 -7.07 22.37
C ILE A 72 -4.60 -8.15 22.21
N PRO A 73 -4.98 -8.83 23.31
CA PRO A 73 -5.87 -10.00 23.24
C PRO A 73 -7.29 -9.67 22.76
N ASP A 74 -7.71 -8.40 22.92
CA ASP A 74 -9.02 -7.86 22.57
C ASP A 74 -8.97 -6.97 21.30
N ILE A 75 -7.95 -7.14 20.44
CA ILE A 75 -7.75 -6.30 19.26
C ILE A 75 -8.95 -6.33 18.30
N LYS A 76 -9.59 -7.49 18.15
CA LYS A 76 -10.75 -7.66 17.28
C LYS A 76 -11.90 -6.79 17.79
N GLU A 77 -12.25 -6.93 19.07
CA GLU A 77 -13.35 -6.21 19.69
C GLU A 77 -13.10 -4.70 19.64
N ARG A 78 -11.85 -4.27 19.90
CA ARG A 78 -11.46 -2.85 19.81
C ARG A 78 -11.65 -2.29 18.40
N ILE A 79 -11.18 -3.00 17.37
CA ILE A 79 -11.29 -2.55 15.97
C ILE A 79 -12.75 -2.57 15.52
N ASP A 80 -13.48 -3.66 15.77
CA ASP A 80 -14.88 -3.77 15.36
C ASP A 80 -15.74 -2.69 16.03
N MET A 81 -15.59 -2.47 17.34
CA MET A 81 -16.30 -1.41 18.07
C MET A 81 -15.93 0.00 17.58
N ALA A 82 -14.66 0.22 17.23
CA ALA A 82 -14.21 1.49 16.66
C ALA A 82 -14.86 1.75 15.28
N VAL A 83 -14.98 0.71 14.43
CA VAL A 83 -15.68 0.82 13.15
C VAL A 83 -17.18 1.04 13.37
N PHE A 84 -17.82 0.20 14.17
CA PHE A 84 -19.23 0.28 14.54
C PHE A 84 -19.43 -0.22 15.97
N PRO A 85 -20.08 0.53 16.86
CA PRO A 85 -20.92 1.71 16.58
C PRO A 85 -20.20 3.05 16.71
N ALA A 86 -18.89 3.09 16.98
CA ALA A 86 -18.24 4.35 17.39
C ALA A 86 -18.10 5.38 16.25
N LEU A 87 -17.69 4.97 15.04
CA LEU A 87 -17.40 5.90 13.93
C LEU A 87 -18.41 5.82 12.79
N GLN A 88 -18.85 4.62 12.41
CA GLN A 88 -19.74 4.42 11.26
C GLN A 88 -21.13 3.91 11.68
N GLY A 89 -22.08 4.00 10.74
CA GLY A 89 -23.43 3.44 10.87
C GLY A 89 -23.62 2.17 10.02
N GLY A 90 -24.62 2.16 9.15
CA GLY A 90 -24.93 1.01 8.30
C GLY A 90 -23.84 0.69 7.26
N PRO A 91 -23.48 -0.60 7.06
CA PRO A 91 -22.44 -0.98 6.10
C PRO A 91 -22.91 -0.82 4.66
N HIS A 92 -22.00 -0.44 3.77
CA HIS A 92 -22.26 -0.34 2.34
C HIS A 92 -22.09 -1.72 1.66
N ASN A 93 -23.10 -2.59 1.79
CA ASN A 93 -23.04 -3.97 1.31
C ASN A 93 -22.73 -4.11 -0.19
N HIS A 94 -23.14 -3.15 -1.02
CA HIS A 94 -22.80 -3.13 -2.45
C HIS A 94 -21.28 -2.96 -2.68
N GLN A 95 -20.59 -2.20 -1.83
CA GLN A 95 -19.13 -2.07 -1.89
C GLN A 95 -18.44 -3.33 -1.37
N ILE A 96 -18.99 -3.97 -0.33
CA ILE A 96 -18.48 -5.24 0.22
C ILE A 96 -18.58 -6.35 -0.83
N GLY A 97 -19.72 -6.46 -1.53
CA GLY A 97 -19.90 -7.43 -2.61
C GLY A 97 -18.93 -7.21 -3.79
N ALA A 98 -18.76 -5.96 -4.22
CA ALA A 98 -17.79 -5.61 -5.27
C ALA A 98 -16.33 -5.88 -4.82
N LEU A 99 -16.01 -5.67 -3.55
CA LEU A 99 -14.70 -5.99 -3.00
C LEU A 99 -14.44 -7.50 -3.00
N ALA A 100 -15.41 -8.31 -2.57
CA ALA A 100 -15.28 -9.76 -2.61
C ALA A 100 -15.01 -10.28 -4.04
N ALA A 101 -15.72 -9.74 -5.03
CA ALA A 101 -15.47 -10.07 -6.44
C ALA A 101 -14.04 -9.68 -6.89
N GLN A 102 -13.55 -8.50 -6.48
CA GLN A 102 -12.19 -8.09 -6.81
C GLN A 102 -11.14 -8.99 -6.14
N LEU A 103 -11.32 -9.35 -4.87
CA LEU A 103 -10.38 -10.21 -4.15
C LEU A 103 -10.25 -11.60 -4.80
N LEU A 104 -11.31 -12.09 -5.45
CA LEU A 104 -11.26 -13.30 -6.26
C LEU A 104 -10.36 -13.11 -7.50
N GLU A 105 -10.50 -11.98 -8.21
CA GLU A 105 -9.63 -11.64 -9.36
C GLU A 105 -8.16 -11.49 -8.93
N VAL A 106 -7.89 -10.86 -7.78
CA VAL A 106 -6.53 -10.66 -7.25
C VAL A 106 -5.79 -11.99 -7.04
N ASN A 107 -6.53 -13.08 -6.79
CA ASN A 107 -5.97 -14.40 -6.56
C ASN A 107 -5.68 -15.20 -7.85
N THR A 108 -5.91 -14.63 -9.04
CA THR A 108 -5.65 -15.33 -10.31
C THR A 108 -4.21 -15.12 -10.80
N PRO A 109 -3.65 -16.05 -11.61
CA PRO A 109 -2.34 -15.88 -12.23
C PRO A 109 -2.23 -14.61 -13.10
N GLU A 110 -3.31 -14.23 -13.79
CA GLU A 110 -3.34 -13.04 -14.64
C GLU A 110 -3.13 -11.76 -13.83
N PHE A 111 -3.65 -11.70 -12.60
CA PHE A 111 -3.45 -10.54 -11.73
C PHE A 111 -2.01 -10.45 -11.20
N VAL A 112 -1.35 -11.60 -11.01
CA VAL A 112 0.10 -11.65 -10.70
C VAL A 112 0.92 -11.10 -11.87
N GLU A 113 0.62 -11.52 -13.10
CA GLU A 113 1.31 -11.00 -14.30
C GLU A 113 1.05 -9.50 -14.52
N TYR A 114 -0.18 -9.05 -14.29
CA TYR A 114 -0.53 -7.62 -14.27
C TYR A 114 0.36 -6.85 -13.28
N SER A 115 0.51 -7.35 -12.05
CA SER A 115 1.29 -6.68 -11.02
C SER A 115 2.80 -6.65 -11.32
N LYS A 116 3.35 -7.72 -11.91
CA LYS A 116 4.73 -7.72 -12.44
C LYS A 116 4.92 -6.65 -13.50
N ALA A 117 3.98 -6.56 -14.45
CA ALA A 117 4.03 -5.56 -15.51
C ALA A 117 3.95 -4.12 -14.95
N VAL A 118 3.16 -3.88 -13.89
CA VAL A 118 3.10 -2.57 -13.21
C VAL A 118 4.47 -2.15 -12.68
N VAL A 119 5.17 -3.05 -11.97
CA VAL A 119 6.51 -2.76 -11.43
C VAL A 119 7.54 -2.57 -12.56
N ALA A 120 7.52 -3.45 -13.57
CA ALA A 120 8.40 -3.35 -14.72
C ALA A 120 8.22 -2.02 -15.48
N ASN A 121 6.97 -1.63 -15.75
CA ASN A 121 6.65 -0.38 -16.45
C ASN A 121 7.12 0.85 -15.66
N ALA A 122 6.96 0.85 -14.33
CA ALA A 122 7.46 1.93 -13.47
C ALA A 122 8.99 2.02 -13.50
N GLY A 123 9.69 0.87 -13.51
CA GLY A 123 11.14 0.80 -13.69
C GLY A 123 11.58 1.37 -15.04
N THR A 124 10.96 0.93 -16.14
CA THR A 124 11.26 1.45 -17.49
C THR A 124 11.01 2.96 -17.59
N LEU A 125 9.93 3.48 -17.00
CA LEU A 125 9.68 4.92 -16.94
C LEU A 125 10.77 5.65 -16.16
N ALA A 126 11.20 5.10 -15.03
CA ALA A 126 12.26 5.69 -14.21
C ALA A 126 13.57 5.78 -15.00
N GLU A 127 13.98 4.69 -15.65
CA GLU A 127 15.19 4.62 -16.48
C GLU A 127 15.13 5.62 -17.63
N ALA A 128 14.00 5.71 -18.34
CA ALA A 128 13.82 6.65 -19.44
C ALA A 128 13.92 8.11 -19.00
N LEU A 129 13.36 8.46 -17.83
CA LEU A 129 13.48 9.80 -17.27
C LEU A 129 14.92 10.13 -16.86
N ILE A 130 15.60 9.19 -16.20
CA ILE A 130 17.00 9.35 -15.79
C ILE A 130 17.92 9.51 -17.01
N ALA A 131 17.72 8.70 -18.06
CA ALA A 131 18.49 8.79 -19.30
C ALA A 131 18.34 10.16 -20.01
N LYS A 132 17.22 10.85 -19.79
CA LYS A 132 16.98 12.23 -20.26
C LYS A 132 17.55 13.30 -19.32
N GLY A 133 18.27 12.93 -18.27
CA GLY A 133 18.87 13.84 -17.30
C GLY A 133 17.93 14.33 -16.21
N HIS A 134 16.75 13.71 -16.05
CA HIS A 134 15.82 14.07 -14.99
C HIS A 134 16.22 13.45 -13.65
N LYS A 135 16.00 14.20 -12.57
CA LYS A 135 16.29 13.73 -11.21
C LYS A 135 15.04 13.08 -10.60
N LEU A 136 15.16 11.83 -10.20
CA LEU A 136 14.13 11.14 -9.42
C LEU A 136 14.51 11.09 -7.94
N ALA A 137 13.54 11.26 -7.05
CA ALA A 137 13.74 11.04 -5.63
C ALA A 137 14.15 9.59 -5.39
N SER A 138 15.16 9.38 -4.53
CA SER A 138 15.83 8.09 -4.31
C SER A 138 16.48 7.45 -5.55
N GLY A 139 16.50 8.12 -6.72
CA GLY A 139 17.20 7.65 -7.92
C GLY A 139 16.50 6.53 -8.72
N GLY A 140 15.23 6.23 -8.46
CA GLY A 140 14.51 5.15 -9.16
C GLY A 140 13.25 4.70 -8.41
N THR A 141 12.82 3.47 -8.65
CA THR A 141 11.66 2.87 -7.98
C THR A 141 11.80 1.35 -7.82
N ASP A 142 11.18 0.82 -6.76
CA ASP A 142 10.98 -0.60 -6.50
C ASP A 142 9.48 -0.96 -6.54
N ASN A 143 8.60 -0.02 -6.93
CA ASN A 143 7.15 -0.22 -6.86
C ASN A 143 6.42 0.50 -8.02
N HIS A 144 5.09 0.62 -7.91
CA HIS A 144 4.19 1.15 -8.94
C HIS A 144 4.35 2.64 -9.33
N LEU A 145 5.21 3.44 -8.68
CA LEU A 145 5.30 4.88 -8.95
C LEU A 145 6.74 5.38 -9.05
N VAL A 146 6.91 6.55 -9.67
CA VAL A 146 8.15 7.33 -9.63
C VAL A 146 7.86 8.69 -8.99
N LEU A 147 8.87 9.28 -8.34
CA LEU A 147 8.75 10.63 -7.77
C LEU A 147 9.79 11.55 -8.43
N TRP A 148 9.32 12.40 -9.34
CA TRP A 148 10.18 13.28 -10.13
C TRP A 148 10.43 14.61 -9.42
N ASP A 149 11.71 14.91 -9.17
CA ASP A 149 12.16 16.21 -8.65
C ASP A 149 12.29 17.22 -9.79
N LEU A 150 11.36 18.18 -9.84
CA LEU A 150 11.30 19.23 -10.85
C LEU A 150 12.14 20.47 -10.52
N ARG A 151 12.67 20.57 -9.29
CA ARG A 151 13.46 21.73 -8.83
C ARG A 151 14.71 22.00 -9.69
N PRO A 152 15.45 20.98 -10.19
CA PRO A 152 16.57 21.22 -11.12
C PRO A 152 16.17 21.93 -12.41
N HIS A 153 14.89 21.89 -12.79
CA HIS A 153 14.35 22.61 -13.94
C HIS A 153 13.80 24.00 -13.59
N GLY A 154 13.87 24.43 -12.33
CA GLY A 154 13.24 25.68 -11.88
C GLY A 154 11.70 25.64 -11.90
N LEU A 155 11.11 24.45 -11.94
CA LEU A 155 9.66 24.24 -12.05
C LEU A 155 9.06 23.76 -10.72
N THR A 156 7.77 24.04 -10.54
CA THR A 156 6.94 23.47 -9.47
C THR A 156 6.03 22.40 -10.05
N GLY A 157 5.67 21.38 -9.25
CA GLY A 157 4.75 20.32 -9.68
C GLY A 157 3.42 20.85 -10.21
N SER A 158 2.86 21.87 -9.56
CA SER A 158 1.59 22.52 -9.95
C SER A 158 1.60 23.14 -11.36
N LYS A 159 2.77 23.45 -11.92
CA LYS A 159 2.89 23.96 -13.29
C LYS A 159 2.97 22.85 -14.33
N VAL A 160 3.42 21.66 -13.93
CA VAL A 160 3.59 20.49 -14.81
C VAL A 160 2.36 19.57 -14.79
N GLU A 161 1.61 19.57 -13.69
CA GLU A 161 0.40 18.75 -13.51
C GLU A 161 -0.76 19.14 -14.44
N LYS A 162 -0.85 20.43 -14.80
CA LYS A 162 -1.93 20.99 -15.64
C LYS A 162 -1.70 20.67 -17.11
#